data_AF-K1PLL0-F1
#
_entry.id   AF-K1PLL0-F1
#
_cell.length_a   1.000
_cell.length_b   1.000
_cell.length_c   1.000
_cell.angle_alpha   90.00
_cell.angle_beta   90.00
_cell.angle_gamma   90.00
#
_symmetry.space_group_name_H-M   'P 1'
#
loop_
_entity.id
_entity.type
_entity.pdbx_description
1 polymer ?
#
loop_
_entity_poly.entity_id
_entity_poly.type
_entity_poly.pdbx_seq_one_letter_code
_entity_poly.pdbx_strand_id
1 'polypeptide(L)'
;MVSQLPPINQFDHKYIIPSFYKNTATFIQVLSPFNNNVSISTENNITRLHLREKEHRNINVTTNGVTIVKSDRPVMVTGYSFSNGPYMTVIPGINQYLDYYKVVIPNDYSDNYLCVIIPTGSINNLHINQLPIDTFNSVYQWSTVLSGKSFSVRTIRVLKDAYTLQTTNQEPFGLIVYGYRDHDGYGFAGNFVLP
;
A
#
# COMPACT_ATOMS: atom_id res chain seq x y z
N MET A 1 -11.26 -9.79 -10.85
CA MET A 1 -10.82 -10.16 -9.50
C MET A 1 -11.74 -9.47 -8.50
N VAL A 2 -12.27 -10.18 -7.49
CA VAL A 2 -13.11 -9.59 -6.45
C VAL A 2 -12.22 -9.39 -5.23
N SER A 3 -11.86 -8.15 -4.90
CA SER A 3 -11.20 -7.84 -3.63
C SER A 3 -12.26 -7.82 -2.53
N GLN A 4 -12.14 -8.71 -1.54
CA GLN A 4 -12.99 -8.66 -0.36
C GLN A 4 -12.39 -7.70 0.67
N LEU A 5 -13.26 -7.01 1.43
CA LEU A 5 -12.81 -6.24 2.58
C LEU A 5 -12.40 -7.22 3.69
N PRO A 6 -11.27 -7.00 4.38
CA PRO A 6 -10.88 -7.85 5.48
C PRO A 6 -11.94 -7.80 6.60
N PRO A 7 -12.16 -8.90 7.33
CA PRO A 7 -12.94 -8.86 8.57
C PRO A 7 -12.27 -7.99 9.63
N ILE A 8 -13.06 -7.48 10.59
CA ILE A 8 -12.59 -6.54 11.64
C ILE A 8 -11.40 -7.10 12.44
N ASN A 9 -11.35 -8.41 12.67
CA ASN A 9 -10.24 -9.07 13.40
C ASN A 9 -8.91 -9.07 12.63
N GLN A 10 -8.93 -8.74 11.33
CA GLN A 10 -7.73 -8.56 10.52
C GLN A 10 -7.31 -7.09 10.40
N PHE A 11 -8.10 -6.13 10.88
CA PHE A 11 -7.70 -4.72 10.87
C PHE A 11 -6.42 -4.51 11.68
N ASP A 12 -5.63 -3.52 11.28
CA ASP A 12 -4.35 -3.21 11.92
C ASP A 12 -4.37 -1.80 12.55
N HIS A 13 -3.32 -1.51 13.31
CA HIS A 13 -3.11 -0.25 14.01
C HIS A 13 -2.20 0.69 13.24
N LYS A 14 -1.32 0.15 12.39
CA LYS A 14 -0.22 0.90 11.78
C LYS A 14 -0.15 0.61 10.28
N TYR A 15 -0.08 1.69 9.50
CA TYR A 15 -0.05 1.64 8.05
C TYR A 15 1.03 2.56 7.51
N ILE A 16 1.67 2.11 6.44
CA ILE A 16 2.51 2.94 5.56
C ILE A 16 1.77 2.99 4.24
N ILE A 17 1.40 4.20 3.81
CA ILE A 17 0.63 4.41 2.59
C ILE A 17 1.57 5.11 1.60
N PRO A 18 1.93 4.45 0.48
CA PRO A 18 2.77 5.05 -0.54
C PRO A 18 1.98 6.12 -1.31
N SER A 19 2.69 7.06 -1.94
CA SER A 19 2.08 7.84 -3.00
C SER A 19 1.80 6.91 -4.19
N PHE A 20 0.57 6.98 -4.73
CA PHE A 20 0.28 6.30 -5.99
C PHE A 20 0.91 7.12 -7.12
N TYR A 21 2.05 6.64 -7.63
CA TYR A 21 2.83 7.31 -8.67
C TYR A 21 1.95 7.74 -9.85
N LYS A 22 2.14 8.99 -10.30
CA LYS A 22 1.35 9.69 -11.32
C LYS A 22 -0.14 9.90 -11.02
N ASN A 23 -0.63 9.49 -9.85
CA ASN A 23 -1.97 9.83 -9.42
C ASN A 23 -1.96 11.10 -8.55
N THR A 24 -2.59 12.16 -9.05
CA THR A 24 -2.61 13.49 -8.43
C THR A 24 -3.84 13.71 -7.54
N ALA A 25 -4.89 12.92 -7.73
CA ALA A 25 -6.11 12.97 -6.94
C ALA A 25 -6.29 11.65 -6.18
N THR A 26 -5.69 11.59 -4.99
CA THR A 26 -5.72 10.41 -4.12
C THR A 26 -6.10 10.81 -2.70
N PHE A 27 -7.01 10.05 -2.10
CA PHE A 27 -7.31 10.14 -0.68
C PHE A 27 -7.35 8.74 -0.05
N ILE A 28 -7.21 8.71 1.27
CA ILE A 28 -7.47 7.51 2.07
C ILE A 28 -8.74 7.70 2.87
N GLN A 29 -9.46 6.61 3.07
CA GLN A 29 -10.54 6.54 4.04
C GLN A 29 -10.08 5.67 5.20
N VAL A 30 -10.09 6.24 6.40
CA VAL A 30 -9.82 5.51 7.64
C VAL A 30 -11.15 5.22 8.31
N LEU A 31 -11.49 3.93 8.43
CA LEU A 31 -12.72 3.46 9.07
C LEU A 31 -12.38 2.83 10.42
N SER A 32 -13.07 3.27 11.47
CA SER A 32 -12.90 2.72 12.81
C SER A 32 -14.15 1.99 13.27
N PRO A 33 -14.08 0.67 13.56
CA PRO A 33 -15.19 -0.07 14.14
C PRO A 33 -15.39 0.23 15.63
N PHE A 34 -14.51 1.02 16.25
CA PHE A 34 -14.53 1.37 17.68
C PHE A 34 -14.33 2.87 17.87
N ASN A 35 -14.62 3.39 19.07
CA ASN A 35 -14.09 4.69 19.48
C ASN A 35 -12.56 4.63 19.51
N ASN A 36 -11.89 5.58 18.84
CA ASN A 36 -10.48 5.46 18.53
C ASN A 36 -9.81 6.82 18.33
N ASN A 37 -8.58 6.97 18.82
CA ASN A 37 -7.73 8.08 18.43
C ASN A 37 -6.81 7.62 17.30
N VAL A 38 -6.81 8.38 16.22
CA VAL A 38 -6.01 8.11 15.04
C VAL A 38 -5.09 9.29 14.79
N SER A 39 -3.79 9.02 14.64
CA SER A 39 -2.83 10.00 14.15
C SER A 39 -2.45 9.67 12.71
N ILE A 40 -2.60 10.64 11.82
CA ILE A 40 -2.13 10.56 10.45
C ILE A 40 -0.98 11.55 10.29
N SER A 41 0.18 11.06 9.87
CA SER A 41 1.35 11.89 9.63
C SER A 41 1.78 11.82 8.18
N THR A 42 1.89 12.99 7.55
CA THR A 42 2.66 13.21 6.33
C THR A 42 4.00 13.85 6.72
N GLU A 43 4.92 14.02 5.78
CA GLU A 43 6.26 14.58 6.08
C GLU A 43 6.25 15.88 6.89
N ASN A 44 5.28 16.76 6.61
CA ASN A 44 5.28 18.11 7.18
C ASN A 44 4.17 18.33 8.22
N ASN A 45 3.24 17.38 8.39
CA ASN A 45 2.05 17.60 9.20
C ASN A 45 1.60 16.33 9.91
N ILE A 46 1.11 16.50 11.14
CA ILE A 46 0.46 15.45 11.92
C ILE A 46 -0.97 15.91 12.21
N THR A 47 -1.93 15.16 11.69
CA THR A 47 -3.36 15.32 12.00
C THR A 47 -3.75 14.28 13.05
N ARG A 48 -4.37 14.71 14.14
CA ARG A 48 -4.97 13.82 15.13
C ARG A 48 -6.48 13.89 15.02
N LEU A 49 -7.11 12.73 14.95
CA LEU A 49 -8.54 12.58 14.82
C LEU A 49 -9.05 11.71 15.97
N HIS A 50 -10.23 12.05 16.46
CA HIS A 50 -11.03 11.16 17.28
C HIS A 50 -12.16 10.62 16.41
N LEU A 51 -12.16 9.31 16.16
CA LEU A 51 -13.20 8.62 15.41
C LEU A 51 -14.14 7.93 16.40
N ARG A 52 -15.44 8.17 16.26
CA ARG A 52 -16.46 7.43 16.98
C ARG A 52 -16.61 6.02 16.40
N GLU A 53 -17.26 5.14 17.13
CA GLU A 53 -17.61 3.80 16.66
C GLU A 53 -18.34 3.86 15.30
N LYS A 54 -17.88 3.02 14.35
CA LYS A 54 -18.38 2.93 12.97
C LYS A 54 -18.21 4.22 12.15
N GLU A 55 -17.39 5.16 12.61
CA GLU A 55 -17.09 6.38 11.88
C GLU A 55 -15.94 6.16 10.89
N HIS A 56 -15.99 6.90 9.79
CA HIS A 56 -14.87 7.02 8.86
C HIS A 56 -14.50 8.48 8.61
N ARG A 57 -13.27 8.69 8.16
CA ARG A 57 -12.78 10.00 7.70
C ARG A 57 -11.97 9.84 6.42
N ASN A 58 -12.22 10.74 5.48
CA ASN A 58 -11.45 10.88 4.25
C ASN A 58 -10.34 11.89 4.47
N ILE A 59 -9.14 11.55 4.02
CA ILE A 59 -7.94 12.34 4.21
C ILE A 59 -7.16 12.32 2.90
N ASN A 60 -6.88 13.50 2.36
CA ASN A 60 -6.03 13.61 1.18
C ASN A 60 -4.61 13.14 1.54
N VAL A 61 -4.05 12.26 0.72
CA VAL A 61 -2.66 11.81 0.90
C VAL A 61 -1.72 12.68 0.09
N THR A 62 -0.45 12.69 0.47
CA THR A 62 0.58 13.37 -0.30
C THR A 62 0.78 12.70 -1.67
N THR A 63 0.98 13.52 -2.71
CA THR A 63 1.39 13.07 -4.04
C THR A 63 2.89 12.81 -4.13
N ASN A 64 3.66 13.30 -3.15
CA ASN A 64 5.10 13.07 -3.03
C ASN A 64 5.43 12.76 -1.57
N GLY A 65 5.77 11.52 -1.28
CA GLY A 65 6.08 11.03 0.05
C GLY A 65 5.30 9.79 0.44
N VAL A 66 5.27 9.52 1.74
CA VAL A 66 4.42 8.51 2.34
C VAL A 66 3.49 9.12 3.39
N THR A 67 2.32 8.53 3.56
CA THR A 67 1.42 8.85 4.66
C THR A 67 1.44 7.70 5.67
N ILE A 68 1.61 8.01 6.94
CA ILE A 68 1.57 7.02 8.03
C ILE A 68 0.27 7.20 8.79
N VAL A 69 -0.42 6.09 9.06
CA VAL A 69 -1.58 6.06 9.97
C VAL A 69 -1.20 5.22 11.19
N LYS A 70 -1.47 5.75 12.37
CA LYS A 70 -1.38 5.03 13.66
C LYS A 70 -2.68 5.20 14.41
N SER A 71 -3.09 4.18 15.16
CA SER A 71 -4.34 4.19 15.92
C SER A 71 -4.25 3.38 17.20
N ASP A 72 -5.02 3.78 18.22
CA ASP A 72 -5.07 3.10 19.51
C ASP A 72 -5.77 1.74 19.41
N ARG A 73 -6.80 1.63 18.56
CA ARG A 73 -7.53 0.40 18.23
C ARG A 73 -7.44 0.08 16.74
N PRO A 74 -7.67 -1.18 16.32
CA PRO A 74 -7.62 -1.54 14.90
C PRO A 74 -8.58 -0.70 14.04
N VAL A 75 -8.08 -0.20 12.90
CA VAL A 75 -8.85 0.53 11.88
C VAL A 75 -8.66 -0.16 10.53
N MET A 76 -9.55 0.08 9.56
CA MET A 76 -9.32 -0.26 8.16
C MET A 76 -8.89 0.99 7.40
N VAL A 77 -7.93 0.84 6.49
CA VAL A 77 -7.51 1.92 5.59
C VAL A 77 -7.73 1.47 4.15
N THR A 78 -8.45 2.29 3.37
CA THR A 78 -8.63 2.10 1.93
C THR A 78 -8.11 3.33 1.18
N GLY A 79 -7.37 3.13 0.10
CA GLY A 79 -6.92 4.18 -0.81
C GLY A 79 -7.85 4.30 -2.00
N TYR A 80 -8.15 5.54 -2.38
CA TYR A 80 -8.95 5.89 -3.55
C TYR A 80 -8.14 6.79 -4.47
N SER A 81 -8.19 6.52 -5.78
CA SER A 81 -7.59 7.38 -6.79
C SER A 81 -8.58 7.70 -7.89
N PHE A 82 -8.49 8.90 -8.47
CA PHE A 82 -9.45 9.40 -9.48
C PHE A 82 -8.80 10.05 -10.71
N SER A 83 -7.51 10.38 -10.67
CA SER A 83 -6.90 11.26 -11.67
C SER A 83 -6.74 10.64 -13.06
N ASN A 84 -6.40 9.36 -13.15
CA ASN A 84 -6.18 8.66 -14.42
C ASN A 84 -7.17 7.51 -14.64
N GLY A 85 -8.24 7.44 -13.84
CA GLY A 85 -9.16 6.30 -13.78
C GLY A 85 -9.50 5.94 -12.33
N PRO A 86 -10.80 5.79 -11.97
CA PRO A 86 -11.19 5.58 -10.59
C PRO A 86 -10.90 4.15 -10.15
N TYR A 87 -10.21 4.00 -9.01
CA TYR A 87 -10.11 2.70 -8.33
C TYR A 87 -10.06 2.87 -6.81
N MET A 88 -10.38 1.78 -6.12
CA MET A 88 -10.21 1.65 -4.68
C MET A 88 -9.38 0.40 -4.39
N THR A 89 -8.45 0.51 -3.44
CA THR A 89 -7.70 -0.63 -2.90
C THR A 89 -7.71 -0.58 -1.38
N VAL A 90 -7.75 -1.76 -0.75
CA VAL A 90 -7.39 -1.87 0.67
C VAL A 90 -5.89 -1.57 0.79
N ILE A 91 -5.49 -0.86 1.85
CA ILE A 91 -4.09 -0.68 2.21
C ILE A 91 -3.77 -1.72 3.28
N PRO A 92 -2.78 -2.61 3.07
CA PRO A 92 -2.45 -3.59 4.07
C PRO A 92 -1.78 -2.93 5.28
N GLY A 93 -2.17 -3.38 6.47
CA GLY A 93 -1.46 -3.05 7.70
C GLY A 93 -0.10 -3.73 7.74
N ILE A 94 0.86 -3.19 8.51
CA ILE A 94 2.20 -3.79 8.60
C ILE A 94 2.19 -5.23 9.12
N ASN A 95 1.19 -5.62 9.92
CA ASN A 95 1.03 -6.97 10.46
C ASN A 95 0.33 -7.91 9.45
N GLN A 96 -0.10 -7.41 8.30
CA GLN A 96 -0.65 -8.19 7.18
C GLN A 96 0.38 -8.43 6.07
N TYR A 97 1.61 -7.97 6.27
CA TYR A 97 2.71 -8.16 5.32
C TYR A 97 3.10 -9.64 5.27
N LEU A 98 3.50 -10.10 4.09
CA LEU A 98 3.93 -11.47 3.82
C LEU A 98 5.36 -11.45 3.28
N ASP A 99 6.05 -12.57 3.38
CA ASP A 99 7.37 -12.78 2.79
C ASP A 99 7.32 -13.33 1.36
N TYR A 100 6.12 -13.71 0.89
CA TYR A 100 5.85 -14.22 -0.45
C TYR A 100 4.54 -13.66 -1.00
N TYR A 101 4.56 -13.27 -2.27
CA TYR A 101 3.40 -12.85 -3.05
C TYR A 101 3.43 -13.46 -4.44
N LYS A 102 2.25 -13.80 -4.96
CA LYS A 102 2.05 -14.11 -6.37
C LYS A 102 0.86 -13.31 -6.89
N VAL A 103 1.12 -12.46 -7.87
CA VAL A 103 0.14 -11.52 -8.42
C VAL A 103 0.09 -11.64 -9.94
N VAL A 104 -1.07 -11.33 -10.52
CA VAL A 104 -1.26 -11.26 -11.97
C VAL A 104 -1.63 -9.83 -12.33
N ILE A 105 -0.87 -9.22 -13.22
CA ILE A 105 -1.12 -7.88 -13.72
C ILE A 105 -2.20 -7.97 -14.81
N PRO A 106 -3.33 -7.26 -14.67
CA PRO A 106 -4.40 -7.24 -15.66
C PRO A 106 -3.91 -6.84 -17.06
N ASN A 107 -4.55 -7.42 -18.07
CA ASN A 107 -4.37 -7.02 -19.45
C ASN A 107 -4.98 -5.63 -19.71
N ASP A 108 -4.58 -5.01 -20.81
CA ASP A 108 -5.19 -3.77 -21.36
C ASP A 108 -4.92 -2.47 -20.61
N TYR A 109 -4.06 -2.48 -19.57
CA TYR A 109 -3.57 -1.27 -18.90
C TYR A 109 -2.17 -0.88 -19.40
N SER A 110 -1.99 0.39 -19.77
CA SER A 110 -0.74 0.92 -20.32
C SER A 110 0.33 1.16 -19.26
N ASP A 111 -0.09 1.40 -18.03
CA ASP A 111 0.78 1.70 -16.90
C ASP A 111 0.41 0.81 -15.72
N ASN A 112 1.34 -0.06 -15.34
CA ASN A 112 1.18 -1.01 -14.24
C ASN A 112 2.34 -0.87 -13.26
N TYR A 113 2.03 -0.96 -11.98
CA TYR A 113 2.96 -0.71 -10.90
C TYR A 113 2.85 -1.74 -9.79
N LEU A 114 4.02 -2.18 -9.31
CA LEU A 114 4.18 -2.88 -8.04
C LEU A 114 4.73 -1.89 -7.03
N CYS A 115 3.99 -1.62 -5.96
CA CYS A 115 4.48 -0.80 -4.85
C CYS A 115 4.81 -1.70 -3.65
N VAL A 116 6.11 -1.73 -3.33
CA VAL A 116 6.70 -2.54 -2.28
C VAL A 116 7.00 -1.66 -1.08
N ILE A 117 6.66 -2.14 0.12
CA ILE A 117 6.98 -1.50 1.40
C ILE A 117 7.73 -2.51 2.25
N ILE A 118 9.04 -2.35 2.41
CA ILE A 118 9.90 -3.35 3.06
C ILE A 118 10.82 -2.69 4.08
N PRO A 119 11.14 -3.35 5.20
CA PRO A 119 12.20 -2.91 6.09
C PRO A 119 13.50 -2.63 5.34
N THR A 120 14.11 -1.46 5.58
CA THR A 120 15.23 -0.99 4.76
C THR A 120 16.41 -1.97 4.74
N GLY A 121 16.67 -2.69 5.84
CA GLY A 121 17.74 -3.68 5.91
C GLY A 121 17.51 -4.95 5.07
N SER A 122 16.28 -5.20 4.60
CA SER A 122 15.89 -6.40 3.86
C SER A 122 15.65 -6.14 2.37
N ILE A 123 15.83 -4.89 1.89
CA ILE A 123 15.56 -4.53 0.49
C ILE A 123 16.39 -5.37 -0.50
N ASN A 124 17.66 -5.65 -0.17
CA ASN A 124 18.55 -6.44 -1.03
C ASN A 124 18.19 -7.93 -1.06
N ASN A 125 17.33 -8.40 -0.14
CA ASN A 125 16.84 -9.78 -0.10
C ASN A 125 15.56 -9.96 -0.93
N LEU A 126 14.94 -8.88 -1.41
CA LEU A 126 13.72 -8.94 -2.19
C LEU A 126 14.00 -9.29 -3.66
N HIS A 127 13.33 -10.34 -4.13
CA HIS A 127 13.41 -10.84 -5.49
C HIS A 127 12.04 -10.77 -6.16
N ILE A 128 12.04 -10.41 -7.44
CA ILE A 128 10.88 -10.44 -8.34
C ILE A 128 11.23 -11.41 -9.47
N ASN A 129 10.43 -12.47 -9.63
CA ASN A 129 10.69 -13.58 -10.56
C ASN A 129 12.13 -14.10 -10.44
N GLN A 130 12.58 -14.32 -9.20
CA GLN A 130 13.93 -14.79 -8.84
C GLN A 130 15.08 -13.83 -9.17
N LEU A 131 14.79 -12.62 -9.67
CA LEU A 131 15.79 -11.60 -9.92
C LEU A 131 15.79 -10.56 -8.79
N PRO A 132 16.96 -10.05 -8.35
CA PRO A 132 17.02 -8.98 -7.35
C PRO A 132 16.22 -7.76 -7.77
N ILE A 133 15.59 -7.07 -6.82
CA ILE A 133 14.76 -5.88 -7.08
C ILE A 133 15.48 -4.77 -7.88
N ASP A 134 16.79 -4.62 -7.70
CA ASP A 134 17.59 -3.60 -8.41
C ASP A 134 17.71 -3.87 -9.92
N THR A 135 17.35 -5.06 -10.39
CA THR A 135 17.21 -5.38 -11.82
C THR A 135 16.07 -4.61 -12.48
N PHE A 136 15.10 -4.14 -11.68
CA PHE A 136 13.88 -3.52 -12.18
C PHE A 136 13.92 -1.99 -12.03
N ASN A 137 13.37 -1.29 -13.01
CA ASN A 137 13.30 0.17 -12.99
C ASN A 137 12.30 0.67 -11.93
N SER A 138 12.84 1.21 -10.84
CA SER A 138 12.04 1.88 -9.80
C SER A 138 11.71 3.31 -10.24
N VAL A 139 10.43 3.58 -10.50
CA VAL A 139 9.94 4.89 -10.94
C VAL A 139 9.68 5.85 -9.78
N TYR A 140 9.62 5.34 -8.55
CA TYR A 140 9.48 6.12 -7.34
C TYR A 140 10.13 5.37 -6.16
N GLN A 141 10.78 6.13 -5.27
CA GLN A 141 11.41 5.59 -4.07
C GLN A 141 11.22 6.57 -2.91
N TRP A 142 11.02 6.04 -1.71
CA TRP A 142 10.92 6.82 -0.49
C TRP A 142 11.46 6.04 0.72
N SER A 143 11.85 6.76 1.77
CA SER A 143 12.23 6.17 3.05
C SER A 143 11.41 6.77 4.18
N THR A 144 11.05 5.94 5.16
CA THR A 144 10.28 6.39 6.31
C THR A 144 10.59 5.59 7.56
N VAL A 145 10.20 6.12 8.71
CA VAL A 145 10.37 5.47 10.01
C VAL A 145 9.01 5.29 10.66
N LEU A 146 8.71 4.04 11.03
CA LEU A 146 7.49 3.68 11.73
C LEU A 146 7.86 2.90 13.00
N SER A 147 7.52 3.47 14.15
CA SER A 147 7.81 2.87 15.48
C SER A 147 9.29 2.50 15.67
N GLY A 148 10.20 3.33 15.19
CA GLY A 148 11.66 3.11 15.32
C GLY A 148 12.27 2.16 14.28
N LYS A 149 11.45 1.53 13.42
CA LYS A 149 11.94 0.70 12.30
C LYS A 149 11.90 1.50 11.00
N SER A 150 13.00 1.48 10.25
CA SER A 150 13.09 2.11 8.93
C SER A 150 12.52 1.22 7.83
N PHE A 151 11.74 1.82 6.93
CA PHE A 151 11.14 1.17 5.78
C PHE A 151 11.57 1.89 4.49
N SER A 152 11.83 1.10 3.46
CA SER A 152 11.96 1.55 2.08
C SER A 152 10.65 1.29 1.35
N VAL A 153 10.17 2.30 0.64
CA VAL A 153 9.04 2.20 -0.28
C VAL A 153 9.57 2.32 -1.70
N ARG A 154 9.25 1.36 -2.57
CA ARG A 154 9.65 1.37 -3.97
C ARG A 154 8.45 1.09 -4.87
N THR A 155 8.26 1.91 -5.89
CA THR A 155 7.28 1.66 -6.94
C THR A 155 8.02 1.29 -8.22
N ILE A 156 7.67 0.13 -8.77
CA ILE A 156 8.33 -0.48 -9.91
C ILE A 156 7.31 -0.53 -11.04
N ARG A 157 7.69 -0.03 -12.22
CA ARG A 157 6.84 -0.18 -13.41
C ARG A 157 7.02 -1.59 -13.98
N VAL A 158 5.91 -2.25 -14.26
CA VAL A 158 5.89 -3.62 -14.79
C VAL A 158 5.03 -3.72 -16.05
N LEU A 159 5.22 -4.80 -16.79
CA LEU A 159 4.37 -5.15 -17.93
C LEU A 159 3.24 -6.06 -17.45
N LYS A 160 2.31 -6.38 -18.34
CA LYS A 160 1.32 -7.43 -18.10
C LYS A 160 2.04 -8.78 -18.00
N ASP A 161 1.97 -9.42 -16.83
CA ASP A 161 2.47 -10.77 -16.58
C ASP A 161 2.02 -11.26 -15.20
N ALA A 162 2.33 -12.51 -14.88
CA ALA A 162 2.39 -13.00 -13.51
C ALA A 162 3.75 -12.68 -12.89
N TYR A 163 3.71 -12.17 -11.66
CA TYR A 163 4.92 -11.90 -10.86
C TYR A 163 4.87 -12.65 -9.55
N THR A 164 6.00 -13.27 -9.20
CA THR A 164 6.27 -13.76 -7.85
C THR A 164 7.25 -12.80 -7.17
N LEU A 165 6.90 -12.32 -5.99
CA LEU A 165 7.78 -11.49 -5.16
C LEU A 165 8.06 -12.23 -3.86
N GLN A 166 9.32 -12.32 -3.46
CA GLN A 166 9.68 -12.97 -2.19
C GLN A 166 10.96 -12.42 -1.59
N THR A 167 11.08 -12.48 -0.27
CA THR A 167 12.34 -12.21 0.42
C THR A 167 13.09 -13.49 0.71
N THR A 168 14.41 -13.50 0.49
CA THR A 168 15.25 -14.67 0.77
C THR A 168 15.48 -14.91 2.27
N ASN A 169 15.26 -13.88 3.09
CA ASN A 169 15.42 -13.91 4.54
C ASN A 169 14.09 -14.02 5.30
N GLN A 170 12.98 -14.34 4.62
CA GLN A 170 11.63 -14.44 5.20
C GLN A 170 11.15 -13.13 5.88
N GLU A 171 11.76 -11.97 5.56
CA GLU A 171 11.27 -10.69 6.07
C GLU A 171 9.93 -10.35 5.41
N PRO A 172 8.86 -10.10 6.18
CA PRO A 172 7.60 -9.65 5.61
C PRO A 172 7.69 -8.25 5.00
N PHE A 173 7.02 -8.05 3.87
CA PHE A 173 6.90 -6.77 3.20
C PHE A 173 5.47 -6.54 2.71
N GLY A 174 5.08 -5.30 2.51
CA GLY A 174 3.78 -4.93 1.94
C GLY A 174 3.86 -4.85 0.43
N LEU A 175 2.80 -5.31 -0.24
CA LEU A 175 2.63 -5.19 -1.69
C LEU A 175 1.28 -4.57 -2.03
N ILE A 176 1.30 -3.49 -2.80
CA ILE A 176 0.11 -2.91 -3.44
C ILE A 176 0.36 -2.92 -4.94
N VAL A 177 -0.59 -3.45 -5.70
CA VAL A 177 -0.54 -3.49 -7.16
C VAL A 177 -1.60 -2.53 -7.67
N TYR A 178 -1.23 -1.68 -8.61
CA TYR A 178 -2.17 -0.78 -9.25
C TYR A 178 -1.72 -0.41 -10.65
N GLY A 179 -2.65 0.07 -11.45
CA GLY A 179 -2.37 0.54 -12.79
C GLY A 179 -3.53 1.32 -13.35
N TYR A 180 -3.31 1.93 -14.50
CA TYR A 180 -4.31 2.74 -15.16
C TYR A 180 -4.08 2.77 -16.68
N ARG A 181 -5.15 3.13 -17.37
CA ARG A 181 -5.25 3.47 -18.78
C ARG A 181 -6.18 4.66 -18.89
N ASP A 182 -6.42 5.15 -20.10
CA ASP A 182 -7.35 6.26 -20.27
C ASP A 182 -8.73 5.98 -19.64
N HIS A 183 -9.12 6.83 -18.69
CA HIS A 183 -10.37 6.78 -17.91
C HIS A 183 -10.67 5.53 -17.07
N ASP A 184 -9.69 4.63 -16.84
CA ASP A 184 -9.91 3.37 -16.14
C ASP A 184 -8.66 2.97 -15.34
N GLY A 185 -8.86 2.50 -14.12
CA GLY A 185 -7.80 2.13 -13.20
C GLY A 185 -8.16 0.89 -12.39
N TYR A 186 -7.14 0.24 -11.87
CA TYR A 186 -7.30 -0.87 -10.94
C TYR A 186 -6.31 -0.74 -9.80
N GLY A 187 -6.67 -1.33 -8.65
CA GLY A 187 -5.79 -1.43 -7.51
C GLY A 187 -6.20 -2.57 -6.60
N PHE A 188 -5.22 -3.23 -6.02
CA PHE A 188 -5.43 -4.27 -5.01
C PHE A 188 -4.18 -4.46 -4.15
N ALA A 189 -4.39 -4.94 -2.92
CA ALA A 189 -3.30 -5.35 -2.04
C ALA A 189 -2.92 -6.81 -2.34
N GLY A 190 -1.62 -7.09 -2.41
CA GLY A 190 -1.10 -8.39 -2.84
C GLY A 190 -1.51 -9.56 -1.95
N ASN A 191 -1.76 -9.31 -0.66
CA ASN A 191 -2.17 -10.32 0.32
C ASN A 191 -3.64 -10.74 0.19
N PHE A 192 -4.42 -10.12 -0.71
CA PHE A 192 -5.82 -10.45 -0.94
C PHE A 192 -6.07 -11.25 -2.22
N VAL A 193 -5.00 -11.62 -2.94
CA VAL A 193 -5.11 -12.20 -4.29
C VAL A 193 -5.13 -13.74 -4.26
N LEU A 194 -4.55 -14.38 -3.24
CA LEU A 194 -4.51 -15.85 -3.13
C LEU A 194 -4.59 -16.34 -1.67
N PRO A 195 -5.37 -17.40 -1.39
CA PRO A 195 -5.27 -18.18 -0.14
C PRO A 195 -3.99 -19.04 -0.09
#